data_AF-A0A2M9LLR1-F1
#
_entry.id   AF-A0A2M9LLR1-F1
#
_cell.length_a   1.000
_cell.length_b   1.000
_cell.length_c   1.000
_cell.angle_alpha   90.00
_cell.angle_beta   90.00
_cell.angle_gamma   90.00
#
_symmetry.space_group_name_H-M   'P 1'
#
loop_
_entity.id
_entity.type
_entity.pdbx_description
1 polymer ?
#
loop_
_entity_poly.entity_id
_entity_poly.type
_entity_poly.pdbx_seq_one_letter_code
_entity_poly.pdbx_strand_id
1 'polypeptide(L)'
;MNLATNRSRQLFATSEKQRLQDLRASHNQCINELFPTPRGVVAYAVTADGNDGSKEFSQLRQQAQAHGHFDSHDAQDIRGCPPNERSGWETVRATVYEGFSNGVIVLEQETISSDLESYEQELRWFGERNALLLLVRAETKSKRSPRSPLRWLDSRGIGWRQIAAQVLLITAVTALMVTLLVNDPSL
;
A
#
# COMPACT_ATOMS: atom_id res chain seq x y z
N MET A 1 24.34 -28.75 15.52
CA MET A 1 23.56 -27.52 15.76
C MET A 1 22.98 -27.02 14.43
N ASN A 2 21.68 -26.96 14.14
CA ASN A 2 20.51 -27.78 14.49
C ASN A 2 19.42 -27.44 13.43
N LEU A 3 19.37 -28.16 12.30
CA LEU A 3 18.39 -27.90 11.21
C LEU A 3 16.93 -28.01 11.70
N ALA A 4 16.66 -28.94 12.63
CA ALA A 4 15.33 -29.12 13.23
C ALA A 4 14.87 -27.92 14.08
N THR A 5 15.79 -27.28 14.82
CA THR A 5 15.48 -26.09 15.63
C THR A 5 15.18 -24.88 14.75
N ASN A 6 15.91 -24.70 13.65
CA ASN A 6 15.65 -23.62 12.70
C ASN A 6 14.31 -23.79 11.98
N ARG A 7 13.98 -25.02 11.57
CA ARG A 7 12.69 -25.33 10.92
C ARG A 7 11.51 -25.07 11.84
N SER A 8 11.61 -25.48 13.11
CA SER A 8 10.55 -25.24 14.09
C SER A 8 10.31 -23.75 14.30
N ARG A 9 11.37 -22.96 14.52
CA ARG A 9 11.29 -21.49 14.66
C ARG A 9 10.66 -20.82 13.44
N GLN A 10 11.00 -21.26 12.23
CA GLN A 10 10.41 -20.73 11.01
C GLN A 10 8.92 -21.02 10.92
N LEU A 11 8.48 -22.25 11.22
CA LEU A 11 7.07 -22.62 11.20
C LEU A 11 6.25 -21.81 12.22
N PHE A 12 6.78 -21.63 13.44
CA PHE A 12 6.14 -20.77 14.44
C PHE A 12 6.01 -19.33 13.96
N ALA A 13 7.10 -18.72 13.48
CA ALA A 13 7.07 -17.34 12.96
C ALA A 13 6.10 -17.18 11.78
N THR A 14 5.99 -18.17 10.89
CA THR A 14 5.01 -18.14 9.79
C THR A 14 3.59 -18.23 10.31
N SER A 15 3.31 -19.11 11.28
CA SER A 15 1.98 -19.23 11.89
C SER A 15 1.56 -17.94 12.60
N GLU A 16 2.51 -17.27 13.24
CA GLU A 16 2.25 -16.03 13.96
C GLU A 16 2.03 -14.85 13.01
N LYS A 17 2.85 -14.71 11.96
CA LYS A 17 2.64 -13.72 10.91
C LYS A 17 1.30 -13.90 10.18
N GLN A 18 0.87 -15.15 9.97
CA GLN A 18 -0.46 -15.43 9.42
C GLN A 18 -1.57 -14.96 10.36
N ARG A 19 -1.48 -15.28 11.66
CA ARG A 19 -2.45 -14.81 12.66
C ARG A 19 -2.56 -13.27 12.69
N LEU A 20 -1.43 -12.57 12.62
CA LEU A 20 -1.41 -11.10 12.62
C LEU A 20 -1.97 -10.51 11.32
N GLN A 21 -1.70 -11.16 10.19
CA GLN A 21 -2.35 -10.82 8.91
C GLN A 21 -3.87 -10.97 9.00
N ASP A 22 -4.36 -12.06 9.59
CA ASP A 22 -5.80 -12.31 9.74
C ASP A 22 -6.45 -11.28 10.68
N LEU A 23 -5.77 -10.93 11.78
CA LEU A 23 -6.21 -9.87 12.70
C LEU A 23 -6.34 -8.52 11.98
N ARG A 24 -5.29 -8.10 11.25
CA ARG A 24 -5.31 -6.84 10.49
C ARG A 24 -6.39 -6.84 9.41
N ALA A 25 -6.52 -7.94 8.67
CA ALA A 25 -7.53 -8.07 7.62
C ALA A 25 -8.95 -7.97 8.19
N SER A 26 -9.21 -8.63 9.33
CA SER A 26 -10.50 -8.57 10.03
C SER A 26 -10.83 -7.14 10.50
N HIS A 27 -9.88 -6.42 11.10
CA HIS A 27 -10.08 -5.03 11.48
C HIS A 27 -10.40 -4.15 10.27
N ASN A 28 -9.58 -4.22 9.21
CA ASN A 28 -9.78 -3.41 8.02
C ASN A 28 -11.11 -3.72 7.32
N GLN A 29 -11.53 -4.99 7.28
CA GLN A 29 -12.81 -5.39 6.73
C GLN A 29 -13.97 -4.78 7.53
N CYS A 30 -13.96 -4.92 8.86
CA CYS A 30 -14.97 -4.33 9.73
C CYS A 30 -15.09 -2.82 9.53
N ILE A 31 -13.96 -2.12 9.44
CA ILE A 31 -13.93 -0.67 9.21
C ILE A 31 -14.52 -0.30 7.84
N ASN A 32 -14.15 -1.02 6.78
CA ASN A 32 -14.68 -0.77 5.44
C ASN A 32 -16.19 -1.04 5.34
N GLU A 33 -16.71 -2.02 6.10
CA GLU A 33 -18.14 -2.31 6.18
C GLU A 33 -18.89 -1.21 6.95
N LEU A 34 -18.34 -0.75 8.08
CA LEU A 34 -18.93 0.33 8.88
C LEU A 34 -18.87 1.69 8.17
N PHE A 35 -17.87 1.88 7.30
CA PHE A 35 -17.56 3.17 6.71
C PHE A 35 -17.19 3.07 5.23
N PRO A 36 -18.19 2.97 4.33
CA PRO A 36 -17.98 2.63 2.92
C PRO A 36 -17.37 3.76 2.06
N THR A 37 -17.19 4.96 2.61
CA THR A 37 -16.65 6.11 1.87
C THR A 37 -15.12 6.08 1.83
N PRO A 38 -14.49 6.57 0.74
CA PRO A 38 -13.05 6.79 0.68
C PRO A 38 -12.52 7.51 1.91
N ARG A 39 -11.39 7.03 2.43
CA ARG A 39 -10.81 7.46 3.71
C ARG A 39 -9.41 8.03 3.51
N GLY A 40 -9.09 9.06 4.29
CA GLY A 40 -7.74 9.61 4.35
C GLY A 40 -6.86 8.66 5.16
N VAL A 41 -5.67 8.34 4.64
CA VAL A 41 -4.65 7.57 5.37
C VAL A 41 -3.34 8.33 5.38
N VAL A 42 -2.59 8.24 6.47
CA VAL A 42 -1.23 8.78 6.55
C VAL A 42 -0.28 7.82 5.83
N ALA A 43 0.52 8.31 4.90
CA ALA A 43 1.63 7.55 4.37
C ALA A 43 2.80 7.60 5.37
N TYR A 44 3.28 6.45 5.82
CA TYR A 44 4.38 6.38 6.79
C TYR A 44 5.56 5.55 6.27
N ALA A 45 6.77 6.12 6.39
CA ALA A 45 8.01 5.49 5.99
C ALA A 45 9.13 5.67 7.01
N VAL A 46 10.02 4.68 7.11
CA VAL A 46 11.31 4.84 7.80
C VAL A 46 12.39 5.01 6.74
N THR A 47 13.01 6.18 6.68
CA THR A 47 13.99 6.55 5.64
C THR A 47 15.42 6.55 6.19
N ALA A 48 16.40 6.52 5.30
CA ALA A 48 17.79 6.75 5.69
C ALA A 48 18.06 8.24 5.89
N ASP A 49 19.08 8.58 6.68
CA ASP A 49 19.48 9.97 6.89
C ASP A 49 19.79 10.67 5.56
N GLY A 50 19.27 11.88 5.38
CA GLY A 50 19.36 12.64 4.13
C GLY A 50 18.47 12.16 2.98
N ASN A 51 17.64 11.12 3.16
CA ASN A 51 16.62 10.70 2.18
C ASN A 51 15.26 11.31 2.57
N ASP A 52 14.67 12.05 1.65
CA ASP A 52 13.35 12.69 1.79
C ASP A 52 12.18 11.69 1.63
N GLY A 53 12.46 10.44 1.28
CA GLY A 53 11.46 9.38 1.11
C GLY A 53 10.53 9.61 -0.09
N SER A 54 10.85 10.55 -0.99
CA SER A 54 9.94 10.98 -2.07
C SER A 54 9.43 9.81 -2.92
N LYS A 55 10.28 8.81 -3.18
CA LYS A 55 9.91 7.61 -3.95
C LYS A 55 9.03 6.67 -3.14
N GLU A 56 9.38 6.44 -1.88
CA GLU A 56 8.64 5.61 -0.95
C GLU A 56 7.23 6.17 -0.75
N PHE A 57 7.09 7.47 -0.47
CA PHE A 57 5.80 8.12 -0.34
C PHE A 57 4.99 8.08 -1.63
N SER A 58 5.60 8.34 -2.79
CA SER A 58 4.91 8.21 -4.08
C SER A 58 4.33 6.81 -4.29
N GLN A 59 5.07 5.76 -3.90
CA GLN A 59 4.60 4.38 -3.95
C GLN A 59 3.44 4.15 -2.96
N LEU A 60 3.56 4.62 -1.72
CA LEU A 60 2.51 4.48 -0.70
C LEU A 60 1.21 5.16 -1.14
N ARG A 61 1.28 6.38 -1.65
CA ARG A 61 0.11 7.12 -2.16
C ARG A 61 -0.56 6.39 -3.31
N GLN A 62 0.23 5.88 -4.27
CA GLN A 62 -0.32 5.11 -5.40
C GLN A 62 -1.04 3.86 -4.92
N GLN A 63 -0.50 3.17 -3.91
CA GLN A 63 -1.15 1.98 -3.33
C GLN A 63 -2.41 2.34 -2.55
N ALA A 64 -2.40 3.42 -1.75
CA ALA A 64 -3.59 3.90 -1.06
C ALA A 64 -4.73 4.19 -2.06
N GLN A 65 -4.42 4.91 -3.14
CA GLN A 65 -5.36 5.22 -4.22
C GLN A 65 -5.90 3.97 -4.91
N ALA A 66 -5.05 2.97 -5.17
CA ALA A 66 -5.49 1.70 -5.74
C ALA A 66 -6.47 0.94 -4.83
N HIS A 67 -6.42 1.19 -3.52
CA HIS A 67 -7.35 0.66 -2.52
C HIS A 67 -8.56 1.57 -2.25
N GLY A 68 -8.73 2.68 -2.99
CA GLY A 68 -9.85 3.61 -2.80
C GLY A 68 -9.66 4.59 -1.63
N HIS A 69 -8.44 4.72 -1.12
CA HIS A 69 -8.06 5.68 -0.10
C HIS A 69 -7.29 6.85 -0.70
N PHE A 70 -7.25 7.99 -0.02
CA PHE A 70 -6.40 9.10 -0.42
C PHE A 70 -5.39 9.39 0.67
N ASP A 71 -4.27 9.98 0.27
CA ASP A 71 -3.24 10.40 1.20
C ASP A 71 -3.65 11.69 1.90
N SER A 72 -3.62 11.67 3.23
CA SER A 72 -3.87 12.85 4.05
C SER A 72 -2.59 13.60 4.42
N HIS A 73 -1.50 12.87 4.66
CA HIS A 73 -0.27 13.40 5.22
C HIS A 73 0.88 12.38 5.09
N ASP A 74 2.10 12.87 4.89
CA ASP A 74 3.31 12.06 4.94
C ASP A 74 3.96 12.17 6.33
N ALA A 75 4.30 11.04 6.95
CA ALA A 75 5.06 10.99 8.21
C ALA A 75 6.29 10.09 8.05
N GLN A 76 7.40 10.46 8.68
CA GLN A 76 8.63 9.67 8.61
C GLN A 76 9.44 9.65 9.89
N ASP A 77 10.27 8.61 10.01
CA ASP A 77 11.38 8.53 10.96
C ASP A 77 12.68 8.12 10.25
N ILE A 78 13.82 8.50 10.80
CA ILE A 78 15.15 8.21 10.22
C ILE A 78 15.68 6.84 10.69
N ARG A 79 15.10 6.26 11.74
CA ARG A 79 15.59 5.03 12.38
C ARG A 79 14.45 4.08 12.71
N GLY A 80 14.69 2.80 12.46
CA GLY A 80 13.83 1.71 12.90
C GLY A 80 14.04 1.42 14.39
N CYS A 81 13.61 2.32 15.25
CA CYS A 81 13.48 2.08 16.69
C CYS A 81 12.08 1.51 17.00
N PRO A 82 11.80 1.06 18.23
CA PRO A 82 10.44 0.71 18.65
C PRO A 82 9.42 1.84 18.35
N PRO A 83 8.15 1.52 18.05
CA PRO A 83 7.13 2.51 17.70
C PRO A 83 6.97 3.68 18.69
N ASN A 84 7.16 3.41 19.98
CA ASN A 84 7.02 4.38 21.06
C ASN A 84 8.16 5.42 21.13
N GLU A 85 9.27 5.22 20.43
CA GLU A 85 10.42 6.13 20.39
C GLU A 85 10.48 6.97 19.11
N ARG A 86 9.48 6.82 18.24
CA ARG A 86 9.47 7.38 16.90
C ARG A 86 8.48 8.54 16.80
N SER A 87 9.00 9.75 16.60
CA SER A 87 8.19 10.98 16.51
C SER A 87 7.28 11.00 15.29
N GLY A 88 7.72 10.41 14.16
CA GLY A 88 6.88 10.26 12.97
C GLY A 88 5.72 9.33 13.25
N TRP A 89 5.99 8.19 13.90
CA TRP A 89 4.93 7.25 14.31
C TRP A 89 3.99 7.83 15.37
N GLU A 90 4.49 8.63 16.31
CA GLU A 90 3.66 9.37 17.24
C GLU A 90 2.73 10.36 16.52
N THR A 91 3.21 11.03 15.47
CA THR A 91 2.39 11.90 14.61
C THR A 91 1.29 11.12 13.90
N VAL A 92 1.57 9.91 13.39
CA VAL A 92 0.54 9.00 12.84
C VAL A 92 -0.52 8.70 13.90
N ARG A 93 -0.12 8.33 15.12
CA ARG A 93 -1.07 8.02 16.20
C ARG A 93 -1.89 9.23 16.61
N ALA A 94 -1.29 10.41 16.71
CA ALA A 94 -1.98 11.65 17.04
C ALA A 94 -3.03 12.01 15.97
N THR A 95 -2.65 12.01 14.70
CA THR A 95 -3.57 12.34 13.60
C THR A 95 -4.74 11.36 13.46
N VAL A 96 -4.52 10.07 13.75
CA VAL A 96 -5.58 9.06 13.81
C VAL A 96 -6.47 9.28 15.03
N TYR A 97 -5.88 9.50 16.20
CA TYR A 97 -6.61 9.71 17.44
C TYR A 97 -7.49 10.97 17.42
N GLU A 98 -6.99 12.04 16.83
CA GLU A 98 -7.71 13.31 16.65
C GLU A 98 -8.74 13.27 15.52
N GLY A 99 -8.77 12.19 14.73
CA GLY A 99 -9.72 12.00 13.62
C GLY A 99 -9.36 12.74 12.34
N PHE A 100 -8.16 13.32 12.24
CA PHE A 100 -7.65 13.96 11.01
C PHE A 100 -7.30 12.94 9.92
N SER A 101 -6.96 11.73 10.31
CA SER A 101 -6.77 10.60 9.40
C SER A 101 -7.54 9.38 9.91
N ASN A 102 -7.87 8.48 9.00
CA ASN A 102 -8.62 7.28 9.31
C ASN A 102 -7.75 6.02 9.30
N GLY A 103 -6.44 6.18 9.23
CA GLY A 103 -5.51 5.08 9.26
C GLY A 103 -4.13 5.44 8.76
N VAL A 104 -3.34 4.40 8.51
CA VAL A 104 -1.97 4.52 8.01
C VAL A 104 -1.75 3.52 6.89
N ILE A 105 -0.93 3.89 5.92
CA ILE A 105 -0.34 2.98 4.94
C ILE A 105 1.18 2.95 5.10
N VAL A 106 1.72 1.74 5.18
CA VAL A 106 3.17 1.48 5.29
C VAL A 106 3.62 0.42 4.29
N LEU A 107 4.93 0.32 4.07
CA LEU A 107 5.46 -0.64 3.11
C LEU A 107 5.25 -2.09 3.56
N GLU A 108 5.62 -2.41 4.80
CA GLU A 108 5.58 -3.76 5.34
C GLU A 108 5.55 -3.74 6.88
N GLN A 109 5.28 -4.90 7.49
CA GLN A 109 5.18 -5.06 8.94
C GLN A 109 6.42 -4.56 9.68
N GLU A 110 7.60 -4.85 9.14
CA GLU A 110 8.89 -4.46 9.71
C GLU A 110 9.13 -2.94 9.71
N THR A 111 8.36 -2.17 8.91
CA THR A 111 8.35 -0.70 8.98
C THR A 111 7.71 -0.22 10.30
N ILE A 112 6.72 -0.95 10.79
CA ILE A 112 6.04 -0.65 12.06
C ILE A 112 6.79 -1.28 13.21
N SER A 113 7.17 -2.54 13.16
CA SER A 113 8.02 -3.14 14.20
C SER A 113 8.57 -4.45 13.66
N SER A 114 9.82 -4.80 13.97
CA SER A 114 10.33 -6.14 13.70
C SER A 114 9.92 -7.16 14.77
N ASP A 115 9.57 -6.68 15.97
CA ASP A 115 9.02 -7.46 17.06
C ASP A 115 7.51 -7.66 16.87
N LEU A 116 7.07 -8.93 16.85
CA LEU A 116 5.69 -9.32 16.54
C LEU A 116 4.71 -8.94 17.64
N GLU A 117 5.15 -8.94 18.90
CA GLU A 117 4.33 -8.51 20.03
C GLU A 117 4.05 -7.01 19.96
N SER A 118 5.08 -6.20 19.76
CA SER A 118 4.95 -4.76 19.55
C SER A 118 4.10 -4.44 18.31
N TYR A 119 4.23 -5.22 17.23
CA TYR A 119 3.39 -5.06 16.04
C TYR A 119 1.91 -5.37 16.34
N GLU A 120 1.62 -6.43 17.10
CA GLU A 120 0.26 -6.76 17.50
C GLU A 120 -0.37 -5.66 18.36
N GLN A 121 0.40 -5.06 19.27
CA GLN A 121 -0.07 -3.94 20.08
C GLN A 121 -0.51 -2.77 19.20
N GLU A 122 0.25 -2.45 18.15
CA GLU A 122 -0.15 -1.43 17.17
C GLU A 122 -1.41 -1.86 16.39
N LEU A 123 -1.51 -3.11 15.92
CA LEU A 123 -2.72 -3.60 15.25
C LEU A 123 -3.99 -3.45 16.11
N ARG A 124 -3.88 -3.73 17.41
CA ARG A 124 -4.97 -3.57 18.37
C ARG A 124 -5.28 -2.09 18.61
N TRP A 125 -4.26 -1.26 18.79
CA TRP A 125 -4.43 0.19 18.99
C TRP A 125 -5.22 0.83 17.84
N PHE A 126 -4.91 0.47 16.58
CA PHE A 126 -5.65 0.91 15.40
C PHE A 126 -7.06 0.33 15.35
N GLY A 127 -7.22 -0.96 15.64
CA GLY A 127 -8.53 -1.64 15.67
C GLY A 127 -9.50 -1.03 16.69
N GLU A 128 -9.04 -0.76 17.91
CA GLU A 128 -9.81 -0.10 18.98
C GLU A 128 -10.32 1.30 18.60
N ARG A 129 -9.66 1.94 17.62
CA ARG A 129 -9.99 3.29 17.12
C ARG A 129 -10.73 3.26 15.79
N ASN A 130 -11.13 2.08 15.30
CA ASN A 130 -11.72 1.90 13.97
C ASN A 130 -10.87 2.53 12.85
N ALA A 131 -9.55 2.45 12.99
CA ALA A 131 -8.59 3.02 12.05
C ALA A 131 -7.92 1.93 11.22
N LEU A 132 -7.72 2.23 9.93
CA LEU A 132 -7.12 1.30 8.98
C LEU A 132 -5.61 1.18 9.21
N LEU A 133 -5.09 -0.03 9.04
CA LEU A 133 -3.66 -0.27 8.92
C LEU A 133 -3.40 -1.06 7.64
N LEU A 134 -2.87 -0.37 6.63
CA LEU A 134 -2.64 -0.90 5.30
C LEU A 134 -1.16 -1.23 5.12
N LEU A 135 -0.88 -2.43 4.59
CA LEU A 135 0.46 -2.83 4.20
C LEU A 135 0.52 -2.99 2.69
N VAL A 136 1.53 -2.40 2.04
CA VAL A 136 1.82 -2.67 0.63
C VAL A 136 2.28 -4.13 0.46
N ARG A 137 3.01 -4.67 1.43
CA ARG A 137 3.42 -6.08 1.50
C ARG A 137 2.86 -6.73 2.74
N ALA A 138 2.04 -7.75 2.54
CA ALA A 138 1.50 -8.56 3.63
C ALA A 138 2.61 -9.21 4.46
N GLU A 139 2.31 -9.44 5.72
CA GLU A 139 3.17 -9.98 6.77
C GLU A 139 3.87 -11.29 6.34
N THR A 140 3.12 -12.17 5.68
CA THR A 140 3.59 -13.47 5.18
C THR A 140 4.36 -13.38 3.87
N LYS A 141 4.26 -12.26 3.13
CA LYS A 141 5.03 -11.99 1.92
C LYS A 141 6.35 -11.28 2.25
N SER A 142 7.14 -11.84 3.16
CA SER A 142 8.54 -11.41 3.30
C SER A 142 9.36 -11.97 2.13
N LYS A 143 9.57 -11.15 1.10
CA LYS A 143 10.71 -11.38 0.22
C LYS A 143 11.92 -10.88 1.00
N ARG A 144 12.82 -11.79 1.41
CA ARG A 144 14.26 -11.46 1.34
C ARG A 144 14.45 -10.79 -0.01
N SER A 145 14.64 -9.48 -0.05
CA SER A 145 15.00 -8.81 -1.28
C SER A 145 16.45 -9.20 -1.55
N PRO A 146 16.78 -10.00 -2.58
CA PRO A 146 18.11 -9.88 -3.12
C PRO A 146 18.19 -8.46 -3.65
N ARG A 147 19.18 -7.67 -3.21
CA ARG A 147 19.60 -6.50 -3.98
C ARG A 147 19.71 -6.97 -5.44
N SER A 148 18.85 -6.47 -6.31
CA SER A 148 18.94 -6.76 -7.73
C SER A 148 18.58 -5.49 -8.50
N PRO A 149 19.54 -4.96 -9.27
CA PRO A 149 19.26 -3.91 -10.23
C PRO A 149 18.43 -4.52 -11.36
N LEU A 150 17.50 -3.74 -11.90
CA LEU A 150 16.84 -3.98 -13.18
C LEU A 150 15.90 -5.20 -13.24
N ARG A 151 14.61 -4.95 -13.00
CA ARG A 151 13.54 -5.62 -13.77
C ARG A 151 12.35 -4.68 -13.99
N TRP A 152 12.61 -3.66 -14.79
CA TRP A 152 11.60 -3.00 -15.60
C TRP A 152 11.10 -4.00 -16.64
N LEU A 153 9.95 -4.64 -16.39
CA LEU A 153 9.02 -5.21 -17.39
C LEU A 153 7.91 -5.96 -16.66
N ASP A 154 7.11 -5.23 -15.90
CA ASP A 154 5.65 -5.36 -15.95
C ASP A 154 5.05 -4.07 -15.39
N SER A 155 5.21 -3.01 -16.17
CA SER A 155 4.56 -1.73 -15.94
C SER A 155 3.65 -1.50 -17.12
N ARG A 156 2.38 -1.88 -16.97
CA ARG A 156 1.20 -1.19 -17.49
C ARG A 156 -0.06 -1.98 -17.12
N GLY A 157 -0.56 -1.73 -15.92
CA GLY A 157 -1.99 -1.81 -15.63
C GLY A 157 -2.76 -0.68 -16.33
N ILE A 158 -2.55 -0.50 -17.63
CA ILE A 158 -3.52 0.19 -18.48
C ILE A 158 -4.44 -0.93 -18.93
N GLY A 159 -5.66 -0.95 -18.41
CA GLY A 159 -6.62 -2.00 -18.74
C GLY A 159 -6.73 -2.14 -20.26
N TRP A 160 -6.42 -3.32 -20.79
CA TRP A 160 -6.47 -3.63 -22.23
C TRP A 160 -7.82 -3.25 -22.88
N ARG A 161 -8.89 -3.20 -22.07
CA ARG A 161 -10.22 -2.73 -22.46
C ARG A 161 -10.26 -1.26 -22.88
N GLN A 162 -9.43 -0.40 -22.27
CA GLN A 162 -9.40 1.04 -22.54
C GLN A 162 -8.56 1.37 -23.79
N ILE A 163 -7.50 0.59 -24.05
CA ILE A 163 -6.72 0.68 -25.29
C ILE A 163 -7.53 0.15 -26.48
N ALA A 164 -8.22 -0.97 -26.32
CA ALA A 164 -9.09 -1.51 -27.38
C ALA A 164 -10.21 -0.52 -27.75
N ALA A 165 -10.78 0.18 -26.78
CA ALA A 165 -11.81 1.20 -27.02
C ALA A 165 -11.27 2.44 -27.76
N GLN A 166 -10.06 2.91 -27.44
CA GLN A 166 -9.47 4.06 -28.14
C GLN A 166 -9.05 3.72 -29.58
N VAL A 167 -8.52 2.52 -29.83
CA VAL A 167 -8.16 2.10 -31.19
C VAL A 167 -9.41 1.97 -32.07
N LEU A 168 -10.49 1.37 -31.56
CA LEU A 168 -11.77 1.28 -32.29
C LEU A 168 -12.36 2.66 -32.62
N LEU A 169 -12.25 3.63 -31.70
CA LEU A 169 -12.75 4.99 -31.92
C LEU A 169 -11.96 5.71 -33.02
N ILE A 170 -10.63 5.58 -33.03
CA ILE A 170 -9.76 6.21 -34.03
C ILE A 170 -10.02 5.63 -35.43
N THR A 171 -10.17 4.30 -35.54
CA THR A 171 -10.45 3.65 -36.83
C THR A 171 -11.84 4.00 -37.37
N ALA A 172 -12.85 4.14 -36.50
CA ALA A 172 -14.19 4.55 -36.91
C ALA A 172 -14.22 6.00 -37.44
N VAL A 173 -13.49 6.92 -36.79
CA VAL A 173 -13.41 8.33 -37.22
C VAL A 173 -12.67 8.47 -38.55
N THR A 174 -11.61 7.69 -38.78
CA THR A 174 -10.90 7.70 -40.06
C THR A 174 -11.74 7.13 -41.21
N ALA A 175 -12.47 6.03 -40.97
CA ALA A 175 -13.37 5.47 -41.97
C ALA A 175 -14.50 6.44 -42.35
N LEU A 176 -15.05 7.17 -41.37
CA LEU A 176 -16.09 8.18 -41.60
C LEU A 176 -15.57 9.38 -42.41
N MET A 177 -14.38 9.88 -42.08
CA MET A 177 -13.73 10.98 -42.82
C MET A 177 -13.42 10.60 -44.28
N VAL A 178 -12.91 9.38 -44.52
CA VAL A 178 -12.62 8.91 -45.89
C VAL A 178 -13.91 8.72 -46.69
N THR A 179 -14.99 8.25 -46.08
CA THR A 179 -16.28 8.09 -46.77
C THR A 179 -16.90 9.45 -47.13
N LEU A 180 -16.75 10.47 -46.28
CA LEU A 180 -17.22 11.83 -46.55
C LEU A 180 -16.38 12.51 -47.65
N LEU A 181 -15.08 12.23 -47.74
CA LEU A 181 -14.21 12.79 -48.79
C LEU A 181 -14.45 12.18 -50.18
N VAL A 182 -14.87 10.91 -50.24
CA VAL A 182 -15.08 10.19 -51.52
C VAL A 182 -16.49 10.43 -52.08
N ASN A 183 -17.45 10.86 -51.26
CA ASN A 183 -18.84 11.09 -51.66
C ASN A 183 -19.22 12.58 -51.76
N ASP A 184 -18.25 13.49 -51.83
CA ASP A 184 -18.51 14.91 -52.09
C ASP A 184 -18.41 15.17 -53.61
N PRO A 185 -19.54 15.33 -54.35
CA PRO A 185 -19.53 15.50 -55.80
C PRO A 185 -19.17 16.93 -56.25
N SER A 186 -18.49 17.70 -55.39
CA SER A 186 -18.14 19.10 -55.66
C SER A 186 -16.63 19.40 -55.71
N LEU A 187 -15.79 18.36 -55.83
CA LEU A 187 -14.37 18.43 -56.21
C LEU A 187 -14.13 17.89 -57.63
#